data_AF-A0A8B7E9A2-F1
#
_entry.id   AF-A0A8B7E9A2-F1
#
_cell.length_a   1.000
_cell.length_b   1.000
_cell.length_c   1.000
_cell.angle_alpha   90.00
_cell.angle_beta   90.00
_cell.angle_gamma   90.00
#
_symmetry.space_group_name_H-M   'P 1'
#
loop_
_entity.id
_entity.type
_entity.pdbx_description
1 polymer ?
#
loop_
_entity_poly.entity_id
_entity_poly.type
_entity_poly.pdbx_seq_one_letter_code
_entity_poly.pdbx_strand_id
1 'polypeptide(L)'
;MIKKQLKITSEVVIERAHRIGQHKHNKPRTIVLKLLNFQDKNKILNAVKHLKGTGLYVNEDFAPETTELRRKLWEEVKKLRSEGKYAILKYDKIFSRDFKKRRVSLLLKLFF
;
A
#
# COMPACT_ATOMS: atom_id res chain seq x y z
N MET A 1 -0.55 5.32 -20.22
CA MET A 1 -1.11 4.00 -19.80
C MET A 1 -1.39 3.92 -18.29
N ILE A 2 -0.42 4.14 -17.40
CA ILE A 2 -0.61 4.04 -15.92
C ILE A 2 -1.56 5.11 -15.35
N LYS A 3 -1.51 6.36 -15.82
CA LYS A 3 -2.40 7.45 -15.34
C LYS A 3 -3.89 7.10 -15.45
N LYS A 4 -4.28 6.42 -16.55
CA LYS A 4 -5.66 5.96 -16.79
C LYS A 4 -6.08 4.87 -15.81
N GLN A 5 -5.17 3.97 -15.43
CA GLN A 5 -5.42 2.92 -14.44
C GLN A 5 -5.51 3.47 -13.02
N LEU A 6 -4.69 4.47 -12.67
CA LEU A 6 -4.74 5.16 -11.37
C LEU A 6 -5.94 6.11 -11.22
N LYS A 7 -6.62 6.47 -12.32
CA LYS A 7 -7.74 7.43 -12.33
C LYS A 7 -7.39 8.82 -11.72
N ILE A 8 -6.14 9.24 -11.86
CA ILE A 8 -5.69 10.57 -11.41
C ILE A 8 -5.97 11.57 -12.53
N THR A 9 -6.81 12.56 -12.26
CA THR A 9 -7.20 13.61 -13.22
C THR A 9 -6.18 14.74 -13.27
N SER A 10 -5.61 15.11 -12.12
CA SER A 10 -4.62 16.19 -12.03
C SER A 10 -3.33 15.85 -12.79
N GLU A 11 -2.57 16.88 -13.15
CA GLU A 11 -1.21 16.71 -13.62
C GLU A 11 -0.32 16.15 -12.50
N VAL A 12 0.67 15.35 -12.91
CA VAL A 12 1.72 14.80 -12.05
C VAL A 12 3.03 15.11 -12.77
N VAL A 13 3.89 15.90 -12.13
CA VAL A 13 5.16 16.31 -12.73
C VAL A 13 6.26 15.35 -12.29
N ILE A 14 6.84 14.66 -13.27
CA ILE A 14 7.94 13.73 -13.07
C ILE A 14 9.25 14.48 -13.34
N GLU A 15 10.10 14.59 -12.32
CA GLU A 15 11.43 15.19 -12.47
C GLU A 15 12.39 14.21 -13.16
N ARG A 16 12.37 12.94 -12.73
CA ARG A 16 13.24 11.88 -13.28
C ARG A 16 12.55 10.54 -13.26
N ALA A 17 12.74 9.76 -14.32
CA ALA A 17 12.33 8.37 -14.39
C ALA A 17 13.46 7.52 -14.98
N HIS A 18 13.77 6.40 -14.33
CA HIS A 18 14.79 5.47 -14.83
C HIS A 18 14.50 4.04 -14.36
N ARG A 19 15.04 3.07 -15.09
CA ARG A 19 14.96 1.65 -14.72
C ARG A 19 16.16 1.25 -13.88
N ILE A 20 15.93 0.45 -12.85
CA ILE A 20 16.98 -0.08 -11.97
C ILE A 20 17.08 -1.61 -12.08
N GLY A 21 18.23 -2.14 -11.67
CA GLY A 21 18.52 -3.57 -11.65
C GLY A 21 18.95 -4.14 -13.00
N GLN A 22 19.42 -5.39 -12.96
CA GLN A 22 19.88 -6.13 -14.14
C GLN A 22 18.72 -6.51 -15.06
N HIS A 23 18.99 -6.56 -16.37
CA HIS A 23 18.03 -7.05 -17.35
C HIS A 23 17.84 -8.57 -17.18
N LYS A 24 16.59 -9.02 -17.09
CA LYS A 24 16.23 -10.44 -17.03
C LYS A 24 15.14 -10.71 -18.07
N HIS A 25 15.32 -11.74 -18.89
CA HIS A 25 14.45 -12.01 -20.05
C HIS A 25 12.96 -12.12 -19.69
N ASN A 26 12.63 -12.73 -18.54
CA ASN A 26 11.25 -12.99 -18.12
C ASN A 26 10.72 -12.02 -17.05
N LYS A 27 11.44 -10.92 -16.75
CA LYS A 27 11.01 -10.00 -15.70
C LYS A 27 11.24 -8.54 -16.07
N PRO A 28 10.20 -7.69 -16.09
CA PRO A 28 10.38 -6.27 -16.30
C PRO A 28 11.20 -5.65 -15.16
N ARG A 29 12.10 -4.72 -15.52
CA ARG A 29 12.88 -3.95 -14.54
C ARG A 29 12.01 -2.92 -13.82
N THR A 30 12.22 -2.78 -12.52
CA THR A 30 11.58 -1.74 -11.69
C THR A 30 11.92 -0.35 -12.23
N ILE A 31 10.93 0.54 -12.24
CA ILE A 31 11.10 1.95 -12.58
C ILE A 31 11.09 2.74 -11.28
N VAL A 32 12.12 3.55 -11.06
CA VAL A 32 12.19 4.52 -9.96
C VAL A 32 11.81 5.89 -10.51
N LEU A 33 10.86 6.53 -9.84
CA LEU A 33 10.31 7.83 -10.20
C LEU A 33 10.67 8.85 -9.12
N LYS A 34 11.35 9.93 -9.52
CA LYS A 34 11.48 11.15 -8.72
C LYS A 34 10.41 12.14 -9.18
N LEU A 35 9.51 12.48 -8.28
CA LEU A 35 8.44 13.45 -8.52
C LEU A 35 8.92 14.83 -8.08
N LEU A 36 8.49 15.87 -8.79
CA LEU A 36 8.81 17.25 -8.43
C LEU A 36 8.09 17.65 -7.13
N ASN A 37 6.82 17.25 -6.99
CA ASN A 37 5.98 17.61 -5.85
C ASN A 37 5.70 16.42 -4.94
N PHE A 38 5.84 16.62 -3.63
CA PHE A 38 5.51 15.60 -2.63
C PHE A 38 4.00 15.28 -2.59
N GLN A 39 3.14 16.27 -2.86
CA GLN A 39 1.69 16.06 -2.89
C GLN A 39 1.29 15.04 -3.96
N ASP A 40 2.00 15.02 -5.10
CA ASP A 40 1.72 14.08 -6.19
C ASP A 40 2.06 12.64 -5.79
N LYS A 41 3.11 12.45 -4.98
CA LYS A 41 3.41 11.14 -4.36
C LYS A 41 2.21 10.63 -3.56
N ASN A 42 1.64 11.47 -2.70
CA ASN A 42 0.49 11.08 -1.86
C ASN A 42 -0.76 10.77 -2.70
N LYS A 43 -1.02 11.55 -3.76
CA LYS A 43 -2.13 11.26 -4.69
C LYS A 43 -1.95 9.89 -5.34
N ILE A 44 -0.75 9.59 -5.83
CA ILE A 44 -0.43 8.30 -6.44
C ILE A 44 -0.63 7.17 -5.44
N LEU A 45 -0.06 7.27 -4.24
CA LEU A 45 -0.15 6.22 -3.21
C LEU A 45 -1.61 5.93 -2.80
N ASN A 46 -2.43 6.97 -2.68
CA ASN A 46 -3.87 6.82 -2.37
C ASN A 46 -4.66 6.14 -3.52
N ALA A 47 -4.19 6.30 -4.75
CA ALA A 47 -4.81 5.73 -5.95
C ALA A 47 -4.35 4.29 -6.26
N VAL A 48 -3.30 3.77 -5.62
CA VAL A 48 -2.74 2.42 -5.88
C VAL A 48 -3.78 1.31 -5.70
N LYS A 49 -4.79 1.51 -4.86
CA LYS A 49 -5.92 0.57 -4.72
C LYS A 49 -6.61 0.23 -6.05
N HIS A 50 -6.54 1.12 -7.05
CA HIS A 50 -7.11 0.92 -8.37
C HIS A 50 -6.25 0.01 -9.28
N LEU A 51 -5.01 -0.27 -8.90
CA LEU A 51 -4.11 -1.19 -9.62
C LEU A 51 -4.30 -2.66 -9.21
N LYS A 52 -5.15 -2.94 -8.21
CA LYS A 52 -5.39 -4.30 -7.76
C LYS A 52 -5.95 -5.14 -8.93
N GLY A 53 -5.29 -6.27 -9.21
CA GLY A 53 -5.67 -7.18 -10.30
C GLY A 53 -5.04 -6.84 -11.66
N THR A 54 -4.33 -5.72 -11.81
CA THR A 54 -3.68 -5.36 -13.08
C THR A 54 -2.26 -5.91 -13.23
N GLY A 55 -1.72 -6.58 -12.20
CA GLY A 55 -0.33 -7.04 -12.15
C GLY A 55 0.71 -5.93 -11.98
N LEU A 56 0.27 -4.68 -11.76
CA LEU A 56 1.15 -3.53 -11.52
C LEU A 56 1.15 -3.16 -10.05
N TYR A 57 2.32 -2.76 -9.56
CA TYR A 57 2.53 -2.39 -8.16
C TYR A 57 3.30 -1.07 -8.10
N VAL A 58 2.90 -0.21 -7.17
CA VAL A 58 3.59 1.04 -6.86
C VAL A 58 3.83 1.03 -5.36
N ASN A 59 5.11 1.10 -4.99
CA ASN A 59 5.56 1.15 -3.61
C ASN A 59 6.44 2.38 -3.41
N GLU A 60 6.58 2.80 -2.16
CA GLU A 60 7.57 3.81 -1.79
C GLU A 60 8.98 3.22 -1.85
N ASP A 61 9.94 4.05 -2.23
CA ASP A 61 11.37 3.73 -2.23
C ASP A 61 11.94 4.11 -0.87
N PHE A 62 12.29 3.11 -0.06
CA PHE A 62 12.83 3.28 1.28
C PHE A 62 14.30 2.86 1.32
N ALA A 63 15.03 3.38 2.30
CA ALA A 63 16.39 2.91 2.59
C ALA A 63 16.39 1.39 2.88
N PRO A 64 17.51 0.69 2.62
CA PRO A 64 17.61 -0.75 2.84
C PRO A 64 17.24 -1.18 4.27
N GLU A 65 17.66 -0.41 5.27
CA GLU A 65 17.40 -0.67 6.69
C GLU A 65 15.90 -0.61 6.99
N THR A 66 15.23 0.43 6.47
CA THR A 66 13.78 0.59 6.60
C THR A 66 13.03 -0.52 5.87
N THR A 67 13.49 -0.92 4.68
CA THR A 67 12.87 -2.01 3.91
C THR A 67 12.92 -3.33 4.66
N GLU A 68 14.07 -3.65 5.26
CA GLU A 68 14.24 -4.87 6.06
C GLU A 68 13.40 -4.85 7.34
N LEU A 69 13.36 -3.72 8.05
CA LEU A 69 12.49 -3.56 9.21
C LEU A 69 11.01 -3.74 8.82
N ARG A 70 10.57 -3.11 7.73
CA ARG A 70 9.21 -3.25 7.21
C ARG A 70 8.85 -4.69 6.86
N ARG A 71 9.80 -5.45 6.29
CA ARG A 71 9.60 -6.88 6.01
C ARG A 71 9.28 -7.66 7.28
N LYS A 72 10.01 -7.40 8.38
CA LYS A 72 9.76 -8.03 9.69
C LYS A 72 8.42 -7.60 10.28
N LEU A 73 8.13 -6.30 10.29
CA LEU A 73 6.87 -5.75 10.82
C LEU A 73 5.64 -6.23 10.04
N TRP A 74 5.79 -6.58 8.77
CA TRP A 74 4.67 -7.08 7.96
C TRP A 74 4.11 -8.40 8.47
N GLU A 75 4.95 -9.28 9.05
CA GLU A 75 4.48 -10.52 9.65
C GLU A 75 3.59 -10.25 10.87
N GLU A 76 3.96 -9.28 11.71
CA GLU A 76 3.13 -8.86 12.84
C GLU A 76 1.80 -8.22 12.37
N VAL A 77 1.83 -7.43 11.29
CA VAL A 77 0.60 -6.90 10.69
C VAL A 77 -0.32 -8.01 10.21
N LYS A 78 0.20 -9.09 9.60
CA LYS A 78 -0.62 -10.24 9.20
C LYS A 78 -1.26 -10.91 10.41
N LYS A 79 -0.49 -11.13 11.47
CA LYS A 79 -0.98 -11.72 12.73
C LYS A 79 -2.10 -10.89 13.35
N LEU A 80 -1.91 -9.58 13.51
CA LEU A 80 -2.93 -8.68 14.03
C LEU A 80 -4.21 -8.70 13.19
N ARG A 81 -4.08 -8.80 11.86
CA ARG A 81 -5.23 -8.94 10.96
C ARG A 81 -5.93 -10.29 11.09
N SER A 82 -5.21 -11.39 11.30
CA SER A 82 -5.83 -12.70 11.56
C SER A 82 -6.55 -12.78 12.90
N GLU A 83 -6.11 -12.00 13.89
CA GLU A 83 -6.83 -11.81 15.17
C GLU A 83 -8.10 -10.94 15.03
N GLY A 84 -8.42 -10.49 13.82
CA GLY A 84 -9.58 -9.64 13.57
C GLY A 84 -9.37 -8.19 13.98
N LYS A 85 -8.13 -7.69 14.08
CA LYS A 85 -7.83 -6.27 14.32
C LYS A 85 -7.60 -5.53 13.02
N TYR A 86 -7.87 -4.22 13.02
CA TYR A 86 -7.39 -3.34 11.96
C TYR A 86 -5.92 -3.05 12.20
N ALA A 87 -5.04 -3.38 11.25
CA ALA A 87 -3.62 -3.07 11.33
C ALA A 87 -3.08 -2.56 9.98
N ILE A 88 -2.26 -1.50 10.03
CA ILE A 88 -1.58 -0.91 8.87
C ILE A 88 -0.12 -0.62 9.21
N LEU A 89 0.76 -0.74 8.21
CA LEU A 89 2.16 -0.35 8.30
C LEU A 89 2.35 1.00 7.60
N LYS A 90 2.83 2.01 8.31
CA LYS A 90 3.20 3.31 7.75
C LYS A 90 4.65 3.59 8.11
N TYR A 91 5.47 3.89 7.09
CA TYR A 91 6.92 4.04 7.24
C TYR A 91 7.54 2.85 7.98
N ASP A 92 8.01 3.00 9.22
CA ASP A 92 8.62 1.96 10.05
C ASP A 92 7.76 1.54 11.26
N LYS A 93 6.48 1.91 11.29
CA LYS A 93 5.59 1.69 12.44
C LYS A 93 4.27 1.03 12.09
N ILE A 94 3.81 0.16 12.98
CA ILE A 94 2.49 -0.47 12.92
C ILE A 94 1.50 0.40 13.68
N PHE A 95 0.34 0.64 13.05
CA PHE A 95 -0.80 1.26 13.69
C PHE A 95 -1.93 0.24 13.71
N SER A 96 -2.39 -0.12 14.91
CA SER A 96 -3.47 -1.09 15.11
C SER A 96 -4.60 -0.52 15.96
N ARG A 97 -5.82 -1.04 15.74
CA ARG A 97 -7.01 -0.74 16.55
C ARG A 97 -8.00 -1.89 16.43
N ASP A 98 -8.84 -2.06 17.43
CA ASP A 98 -9.95 -3.00 17.35
C ASP A 98 -11.07 -2.44 16.46
N PHE A 99 -11.79 -3.33 15.75
CA PHE A 99 -13.04 -2.92 15.11
C PHE A 99 -14.08 -2.66 16.21
N LYS A 100 -14.83 -1.55 16.09
CA LYS A 100 -15.97 -1.30 16.98
C LYS A 100 -16.92 -2.50 16.89
N LYS A 101 -17.10 -3.22 18.00
CA LYS A 101 -18.16 -4.24 18.09
C LYS A 101 -19.48 -3.54 17.76
N ARG A 102 -20.13 -3.95 16.67
CA ARG A 102 -21.53 -3.56 16.46
C ARG A 102 -22.27 -4.09 17.68
N ARG A 103 -22.98 -3.23 18.44
CA ARG A 103 -23.95 -3.70 19.44
C ARG A 103 -24.99 -4.48 18.66
N VAL A 104 -24.82 -5.79 18.56
CA VAL A 104 -25.91 -6.67 18.16
C VAL A 104 -26.91 -6.52 19.29
N SER A 105 -28.01 -5.83 19.02
CA SER A 105 -29.12 -5.71 19.96
C SER A 105 -29.51 -7.11 20.42
N LEU A 106 -29.67 -7.29 21.72
CA LEU A 106 -30.01 -8.53 22.43
C LEU A 106 -31.32 -9.23 21.99
N LEU A 107 -31.90 -8.88 20.85
CA LEU A 107 -33.21 -9.34 20.37
C LEU A 107 -33.24 -10.78 19.84
N LEU A 108 -32.11 -11.49 19.79
CA LEU A 108 -32.06 -12.90 19.37
C LEU A 108 -31.96 -13.91 20.53
N LYS A 109 -32.31 -13.52 21.76
CA LYS A 109 -32.33 -14.42 22.94
C LYS A 109 -33.72 -14.89 23.38
N LEU A 110 -34.78 -14.70 22.57
CA LEU A 110 -36.17 -14.99 22.97
C LEU A 110 -36.94 -15.91 22.02
N PHE A 111 -36.26 -16.62 21.11
CA PHE A 111 -36.89 -17.61 20.23
C PHE A 111 -36.11 -18.93 20.22
N PHE A 112 -35.92 -19.51 21.41
CA PHE A 112 -35.80 -20.95 21.65
C PHE A 112 -36.25 -21.25 23.07
#